data_AF-A0A9D6R4C0-F1
#
_entry.id   AF-A0A9D6R4C0-F1
#
_cell.length_a   1.000
_cell.length_b   1.000
_cell.length_c   1.000
_cell.angle_alpha   90.00
_cell.angle_beta   90.00
_cell.angle_gamma   90.00
#
_symmetry.space_group_name_H-M   'P 1'
#
loop_
_entity.id
_entity.type
_entity.pdbx_description
1 polymer ?
#
loop_
_entity_poly.entity_id
_entity_poly.type
_entity_poly.pdbx_seq_one_letter_code
_entity_poly.pdbx_strand_id
1 'polypeptide(L)'
;MNTLARFTSRINFFLLAILALGAVLRLWGIDFGLPYTLAPDEPTHFTIALRIFKTGNLNPGWLNYPSLMFYLNALALVPYFLIQHARGIWQTPADIPNPEIVTMGVGQLAAPSEFLLSRGLTALFGVASIFLIYKIGCEFGKGKSVGLIAALMLAVSPASVYNSHLIRPDTMAVFFALVSFFFAQKILDDPRPRNYVWAGIGAGLATACKYNMPLIGAAILAAHFLKFGRAGWRRKEIYFAIGAGALTLFAASPYILLDLPRFVHDFGFEIYAQGAGHAGFEGNTIPWYLNFLITTEGLIAIAALIQAARIVRA
;
A
#
# COMPACT_ATOMS: atom_id res chain seq x y z
N MET A 1 -35.16 -13.83 -17.76
CA MET A 1 -34.40 -13.81 -16.48
C MET A 1 -33.13 -14.68 -16.46
N ASN A 2 -32.99 -15.75 -17.26
CA ASN A 2 -31.83 -16.66 -17.18
C ASN A 2 -30.48 -16.14 -17.73
N THR A 3 -30.47 -15.23 -18.71
CA THR A 3 -29.22 -14.82 -19.38
C THR A 3 -28.40 -13.80 -18.57
N LEU A 4 -29.06 -12.81 -17.96
CA LEU A 4 -28.40 -11.78 -17.12
C LEU A 4 -27.85 -12.37 -15.81
N ALA A 5 -28.56 -13.32 -15.22
CA ALA A 5 -28.10 -14.06 -14.04
C ALA A 5 -26.86 -14.91 -14.36
N ARG A 6 -26.88 -15.65 -15.49
CA ARG A 6 -25.72 -16.42 -15.96
C ARG A 6 -24.51 -15.54 -16.30
N PHE A 7 -24.73 -14.39 -16.93
CA PHE A 7 -23.66 -13.45 -17.25
C PHE A 7 -23.01 -12.85 -15.99
N THR A 8 -23.83 -12.45 -15.01
CA THR A 8 -23.33 -11.93 -13.73
C THR A 8 -22.58 -13.00 -12.95
N SER A 9 -23.07 -14.24 -12.93
CA SER A 9 -22.39 -15.39 -12.35
C SER A 9 -21.01 -15.65 -12.98
N ARG A 10 -20.90 -15.57 -14.32
CA ARG A 10 -19.62 -15.73 -15.03
C ARG A 10 -18.61 -14.65 -14.66
N ILE A 11 -19.01 -13.39 -14.57
CA ILE A 11 -18.08 -12.31 -14.20
C ILE A 11 -17.59 -12.46 -12.76
N ASN A 12 -18.49 -12.82 -11.85
CA ASN A 12 -18.09 -13.09 -10.48
C ASN A 12 -17.09 -14.26 -10.41
N PHE A 13 -17.31 -15.31 -11.21
CA PHE A 13 -16.36 -16.42 -11.33
C PHE A 13 -14.98 -15.94 -11.83
N PHE A 14 -14.92 -15.15 -12.91
CA PHE A 14 -13.64 -14.63 -13.40
C PHE A 14 -12.93 -13.73 -12.40
N LEU A 15 -13.66 -12.86 -11.71
CA LEU A 15 -13.07 -12.02 -10.67
C LEU A 15 -12.51 -12.87 -9.52
N LEU A 16 -13.25 -13.87 -9.04
CA LEU A 16 -12.78 -14.78 -8.00
C LEU A 16 -11.55 -15.57 -8.46
N ALA A 17 -11.51 -16.03 -9.71
CA ALA A 17 -10.36 -16.70 -10.28
C ALA A 17 -9.13 -15.78 -10.34
N ILE A 18 -9.29 -14.50 -10.72
CA ILE A 18 -8.21 -13.51 -10.73
C ILE A 18 -7.72 -13.20 -9.31
N LEU A 19 -8.62 -13.05 -8.34
CA LEU A 19 -8.26 -12.83 -6.94
C LEU A 19 -7.53 -14.05 -6.37
N ALA A 20 -7.98 -15.26 -6.67
CA ALA A 20 -7.33 -16.50 -6.28
C ALA A 20 -5.93 -16.61 -6.90
N LEU A 21 -5.79 -16.34 -8.20
CA LEU A 21 -4.49 -16.29 -8.88
C LEU A 21 -3.56 -15.27 -8.23
N GLY A 22 -4.05 -14.05 -8.00
CA GLY A 22 -3.29 -12.99 -7.36
C GLY A 22 -2.87 -13.31 -5.93
N ALA A 23 -3.69 -14.05 -5.18
CA ALA A 23 -3.37 -14.54 -3.84
C ALA A 23 -2.32 -15.66 -3.89
N VAL A 24 -2.50 -16.66 -4.77
CA VAL A 24 -1.52 -17.74 -4.97
C VAL A 24 -0.15 -17.15 -5.32
N LEU A 25 -0.09 -16.22 -6.28
CA LEU A 25 1.17 -15.60 -6.68
C LEU A 25 1.85 -14.80 -5.57
N ARG A 26 1.12 -14.31 -4.56
CA ARG A 26 1.66 -13.51 -3.45
C ARG A 26 1.98 -14.32 -2.20
N LEU A 27 1.41 -15.50 -2.08
CA LEU A 27 1.62 -16.42 -0.96
C LEU A 27 2.60 -17.54 -1.32
N TRP A 28 2.73 -17.87 -2.61
CA TRP A 28 3.67 -18.89 -3.06
C TRP A 28 5.11 -18.39 -2.91
N GLY A 29 5.89 -19.09 -2.08
CA GLY A 29 7.28 -18.71 -1.80
C GLY A 29 7.39 -17.53 -0.84
N ILE A 30 6.33 -17.20 -0.09
CA ILE A 30 6.34 -16.13 0.92
C ILE A 30 7.33 -16.37 2.07
N ASP A 31 7.83 -17.59 2.20
CA ASP A 31 8.89 -18.02 3.10
C ASP A 31 10.31 -17.85 2.54
N PHE A 32 10.47 -17.23 1.37
CA PHE A 32 11.78 -17.04 0.75
C PHE A 32 12.82 -16.46 1.72
N GLY A 33 13.99 -17.08 1.73
CA GLY A 33 15.14 -16.71 2.56
C GLY A 33 15.08 -17.24 3.99
N LEU A 34 13.90 -17.53 4.55
CA LEU A 34 13.76 -17.90 5.96
C LEU A 34 14.61 -19.15 6.31
N PRO A 35 15.25 -19.18 7.50
CA PRO A 35 15.12 -18.25 8.62
C PRO A 35 15.93 -16.94 8.51
N TYR A 36 16.63 -16.71 7.38
CA TYR A 36 17.33 -15.47 7.10
C TYR A 36 16.46 -14.49 6.31
N THR A 37 16.43 -13.22 6.70
CA THR A 37 15.66 -12.21 5.97
C THR A 37 16.54 -11.57 4.89
N LEU A 38 16.44 -12.08 3.67
CA LEU A 38 17.28 -11.61 2.56
C LEU A 38 16.96 -10.18 2.10
N ALA A 39 15.79 -9.64 2.45
CA ALA A 39 15.51 -8.23 2.24
C ALA A 39 16.01 -7.40 3.45
N PRO A 40 16.86 -6.38 3.23
CA PRO A 40 17.59 -5.72 4.31
C PRO A 40 16.74 -4.84 5.24
N ASP A 41 15.61 -4.31 4.76
CA ASP A 41 14.76 -3.39 5.56
C ASP A 41 13.75 -4.14 6.46
N GLU A 42 13.49 -5.38 6.08
CA GLU A 42 12.41 -6.22 6.58
C GLU A 42 12.54 -6.51 8.09
N PRO A 43 13.73 -6.86 8.63
CA PRO A 43 13.96 -7.00 10.07
C PRO A 43 13.73 -5.73 10.87
N THR A 44 14.14 -4.58 10.34
CA THR A 44 14.03 -3.29 11.02
C THR A 44 12.56 -2.94 11.21
N HIS A 45 11.77 -3.04 10.14
CA HIS A 45 10.33 -2.80 10.19
C HIS A 45 9.62 -3.75 11.15
N PHE A 46 9.94 -5.04 11.08
CA PHE A 46 9.36 -6.05 11.95
C PHE A 46 9.73 -5.81 13.42
N THR A 47 10.99 -5.48 13.71
CA THR A 47 11.47 -5.20 15.08
C THR A 47 10.74 -4.03 15.72
N ILE A 48 10.47 -2.96 14.97
CA ILE A 48 9.71 -1.80 15.47
C ILE A 48 8.27 -2.21 15.82
N ALA A 49 7.60 -2.93 14.91
CA ALA A 49 6.25 -3.43 15.15
C ALA A 49 6.20 -4.38 16.36
N LEU A 50 7.17 -5.28 16.47
CA LEU A 50 7.29 -6.22 17.58
C LEU A 50 7.55 -5.50 18.92
N ARG A 51 8.38 -4.46 18.94
CA ARG A 51 8.60 -3.64 20.14
C ARG A 51 7.31 -2.94 20.57
N ILE A 52 6.55 -2.37 19.63
CA ILE A 52 5.24 -1.75 19.93
C ILE A 52 4.30 -2.80 20.55
N PHE A 53 4.21 -3.99 19.95
CA PHE A 53 3.40 -5.10 20.46
C PHE A 53 3.83 -5.53 21.88
N LYS A 54 5.13 -5.70 22.13
CA LYS A 54 5.68 -6.14 23.42
C LYS A 54 5.49 -5.14 24.55
N THR A 55 5.68 -3.86 24.26
CA THR A 55 5.77 -2.81 25.29
C THR A 55 4.50 -1.99 25.45
N GLY A 56 3.60 -2.02 24.46
CA GLY A 56 2.47 -1.11 24.38
C GLY A 56 2.84 0.35 24.09
N ASN A 57 4.14 0.68 23.98
CA ASN A 57 4.59 2.03 23.65
C ASN A 57 4.39 2.27 22.15
N LEU A 58 3.44 3.15 21.81
CA LEU A 58 3.07 3.47 20.43
C LEU A 58 4.11 4.34 19.71
N ASN A 59 5.13 4.90 20.38
CA ASN A 59 6.17 5.67 19.71
C ASN A 59 7.05 4.70 18.89
N PRO A 60 7.14 4.85 17.55
CA PRO A 60 8.02 4.02 16.72
C PRO A 60 9.51 4.23 17.04
N GLY A 61 9.90 5.38 17.59
CA GLY A 61 11.30 5.71 17.85
C GLY A 61 12.15 5.71 16.57
N TRP A 62 11.52 5.74 15.40
CA TRP A 62 12.15 5.77 14.09
C TRP A 62 11.10 6.32 13.13
N LEU A 63 11.21 7.60 12.81
CA LEU A 63 10.21 8.34 12.05
C LEU A 63 10.64 8.60 10.59
N ASN A 64 11.67 7.88 10.11
CA ASN A 64 12.04 7.81 8.69
C ASN A 64 10.87 7.34 7.82
N TYR A 65 9.96 6.54 8.41
CA TYR A 65 8.66 6.19 7.86
C TYR A 65 7.54 6.56 8.83
N PRO A 66 6.34 6.89 8.31
CA PRO A 66 5.18 7.09 9.17
C PRO A 66 4.67 5.77 9.75
N SER A 67 3.84 5.88 10.80
CA SER A 67 3.66 4.81 11.79
C SER A 67 2.64 3.73 11.44
N LEU A 68 1.79 3.93 10.44
CA LEU A 68 0.62 3.08 10.19
C LEU A 68 1.01 1.62 9.94
N MET A 69 2.05 1.38 9.14
CA MET A 69 2.51 0.03 8.85
C MET A 69 2.95 -0.70 10.13
N PHE A 70 3.64 0.00 11.04
CA PHE A 70 4.09 -0.60 12.30
C PHE A 70 2.91 -0.95 13.20
N TYR A 71 1.89 -0.09 13.26
CA TYR A 71 0.68 -0.35 14.05
C TYR A 71 -0.14 -1.51 13.50
N LEU A 72 -0.30 -1.61 12.18
CA LEU A 72 -1.01 -2.72 11.56
C LEU A 72 -0.28 -4.05 11.76
N ASN A 73 1.05 -4.06 11.67
CA ASN A 73 1.84 -5.26 11.96
C ASN A 73 1.80 -5.64 13.44
N ALA A 74 1.93 -4.67 14.36
CA ALA A 74 1.80 -4.93 15.79
C ALA A 74 0.42 -5.50 16.15
N LEU A 75 -0.65 -4.97 15.52
CA LEU A 75 -2.00 -5.50 15.68
C LEU A 75 -2.15 -6.91 15.09
N ALA A 76 -1.52 -7.19 13.95
CA ALA A 76 -1.55 -8.52 13.34
C ALA A 76 -0.90 -9.59 14.22
N LEU A 77 0.09 -9.24 15.05
CA LEU A 77 0.72 -10.17 16.00
C LEU A 77 -0.23 -10.62 17.12
N VAL A 78 -1.27 -9.84 17.45
CA VAL A 78 -2.23 -10.15 18.54
C VAL A 78 -2.88 -11.53 18.38
N PRO A 79 -3.62 -11.84 17.28
CA PRO A 79 -4.25 -13.15 17.13
C PRO A 79 -3.25 -14.29 17.14
N TYR A 80 -2.06 -14.08 16.58
CA TYR A 80 -1.02 -15.09 16.55
C TYR A 80 -0.46 -15.39 17.95
N PHE A 81 -0.15 -14.36 18.74
CA PHE A 81 0.24 -14.51 20.13
C PHE A 81 -0.84 -15.24 20.94
N LEU A 82 -2.12 -14.88 20.78
CA LEU A 82 -3.22 -15.52 21.50
C LEU A 82 -3.32 -17.03 21.19
N ILE A 83 -3.10 -17.43 19.94
CA ILE A 83 -3.08 -18.86 19.55
C ILE A 83 -1.89 -19.58 20.21
N GLN A 84 -0.72 -18.97 20.21
CA GLN A 84 0.50 -19.56 20.79
C GLN A 84 0.42 -19.61 22.33
N HIS A 85 -0.24 -18.63 22.94
CA HIS A 85 -0.56 -18.59 24.36
C HIS A 85 -1.53 -19.70 24.76
N ALA A 86 -2.60 -19.89 23.99
CA ALA A 86 -3.55 -20.98 24.20
C ALA A 86 -2.90 -22.38 24.06
N ARG A 87 -1.83 -22.49 23.26
CA ARG A 87 -1.02 -23.71 23.12
C ARG A 87 0.02 -23.91 24.23
N GLY A 88 0.16 -22.95 25.14
CA GLY A 88 1.16 -22.97 26.21
C GLY A 88 2.59 -22.69 25.75
N ILE A 89 2.79 -22.25 24.49
CA ILE A 89 4.13 -22.01 23.91
C ILE A 89 4.72 -20.70 24.44
N TRP A 90 3.90 -19.63 24.49
CA TRP A 90 4.30 -18.32 25.01
C TRP A 90 3.38 -17.89 26.13
N GLN A 91 3.94 -17.45 27.24
CA GLN A 91 3.19 -16.93 28.38
C GLN A 91 3.02 -15.42 28.29
N THR A 92 4.04 -14.72 27.79
CA THR A 92 4.04 -13.26 27.69
C THR A 92 4.50 -12.79 26.31
N PRO A 93 4.11 -11.58 25.86
CA PRO A 93 4.64 -11.01 24.61
C PRO A 93 6.17 -10.94 24.56
N ALA A 94 6.84 -10.86 25.73
CA ALA A 94 8.30 -10.81 25.81
C ALA A 94 8.98 -12.12 25.36
N ASP A 95 8.25 -13.24 25.35
CA ASP A 95 8.77 -14.55 24.97
C ASP A 95 9.00 -14.68 23.46
N ILE A 96 8.44 -13.77 22.68
CA ILE A 96 8.66 -13.69 21.24
C ILE A 96 10.10 -13.22 20.99
N PRO A 97 10.96 -13.96 20.27
CA PRO A 97 12.34 -13.55 20.02
C PRO A 97 12.41 -12.37 19.04
N ASN A 98 13.35 -11.44 19.23
CA ASN A 98 13.63 -10.42 18.23
C ASN A 98 14.48 -11.02 17.09
N PRO A 99 14.37 -10.49 15.86
CA PRO A 99 15.34 -10.78 14.81
C PRO A 99 16.75 -10.33 15.24
N GLU A 100 17.75 -11.17 15.02
CA GLU A 100 19.17 -10.81 15.25
C GLU A 100 19.79 -10.35 13.93
N ILE A 101 20.27 -9.11 13.86
CA ILE A 101 20.92 -8.60 12.65
C ILE A 101 22.32 -9.22 12.54
N VAL A 102 22.55 -9.97 11.46
CA VAL A 102 23.81 -10.69 11.21
C VAL A 102 24.76 -9.82 10.39
N THR A 103 24.34 -9.35 9.22
CA THR A 103 25.16 -8.52 8.34
C THR A 103 24.33 -7.73 7.33
N MET A 104 24.71 -6.48 7.03
CA MET A 104 24.12 -5.66 5.95
C MET A 104 22.58 -5.64 5.94
N GLY A 105 21.94 -5.61 7.11
CA GLY A 105 20.47 -5.62 7.24
C GLY A 105 19.81 -7.01 7.17
N VAL A 106 20.56 -8.08 6.90
CA VAL A 106 20.06 -9.46 6.99
C VAL A 106 19.89 -9.83 8.46
N GLY A 107 18.66 -10.18 8.84
CA GLY A 107 18.31 -10.72 10.14
C GLY A 107 18.21 -12.24 10.13
N GLN A 108 18.46 -12.86 11.28
CA GLN A 108 18.17 -14.26 11.56
C GLN A 108 17.00 -14.35 12.53
N LEU A 109 16.03 -15.20 12.20
CA LEU A 109 14.79 -15.35 12.96
C LEU A 109 14.78 -16.64 13.76
N ALA A 110 14.57 -16.54 15.07
CA ALA A 110 14.31 -17.71 15.91
C ALA A 110 12.86 -18.21 15.80
N ALA A 111 11.92 -17.36 15.36
CA ALA A 111 10.52 -17.70 15.14
C ALA A 111 10.01 -17.23 13.76
N PRO A 112 10.32 -17.97 12.67
CA PRO A 112 10.02 -17.54 11.29
C PRO A 112 8.53 -17.33 10.98
N SER A 113 7.64 -18.00 11.73
CA SER A 113 6.19 -17.96 11.54
C SER A 113 5.55 -16.59 11.82
N GLU A 114 6.10 -15.80 12.74
CA GLU A 114 5.60 -14.44 13.00
C GLU A 114 5.90 -13.52 11.82
N PHE A 115 7.07 -13.74 11.21
CA PHE A 115 7.52 -13.00 10.05
C PHE A 115 6.61 -13.27 8.85
N LEU A 116 6.21 -14.53 8.66
CA LEU A 116 5.24 -14.94 7.65
C LEU A 116 3.89 -14.27 7.81
N LEU A 117 3.45 -14.01 9.04
CA LEU A 117 2.21 -13.29 9.30
C LEU A 117 2.28 -11.84 8.81
N SER A 118 3.39 -11.15 9.10
CA SER A 118 3.64 -9.80 8.62
C SER A 118 3.74 -9.73 7.08
N ARG A 119 4.43 -10.69 6.44
CA ARG A 119 4.43 -10.80 4.98
C ARG A 119 3.02 -11.09 4.45
N GLY A 120 2.26 -11.96 5.12
CA GLY A 120 0.88 -12.29 4.78
C GLY A 120 -0.06 -11.08 4.86
N LEU A 121 0.17 -10.18 5.81
CA LEU A 121 -0.54 -8.91 5.90
C LEU A 121 -0.26 -8.03 4.67
N THR A 122 1.00 -7.89 4.25
CA THR A 122 1.34 -7.18 3.00
C THR A 122 0.68 -7.83 1.79
N ALA A 123 0.72 -9.17 1.70
CA ALA A 123 0.09 -9.92 0.63
C ALA A 123 -1.43 -9.70 0.57
N LEU A 124 -2.10 -9.62 1.73
CA LEU A 124 -3.53 -9.30 1.83
C LEU A 124 -3.84 -7.92 1.22
N PHE A 125 -3.06 -6.88 1.54
CA PHE A 125 -3.21 -5.56 0.93
C PHE A 125 -2.93 -5.58 -0.58
N GLY A 126 -1.99 -6.41 -1.02
CA GLY A 126 -1.73 -6.66 -2.44
C GLY A 126 -2.95 -7.26 -3.16
N VAL A 127 -3.59 -8.29 -2.58
CA VAL A 127 -4.81 -8.91 -3.14
C VAL A 127 -6.00 -7.95 -3.08
N ALA A 128 -6.17 -7.20 -1.98
CA ALA A 128 -7.21 -6.20 -1.86
C ALA A 128 -7.07 -5.09 -2.91
N SER A 129 -5.84 -4.73 -3.29
CA SER A 129 -5.56 -3.79 -4.39
C SER A 129 -6.05 -4.31 -5.74
N ILE A 130 -5.99 -5.62 -6.00
CA ILE A 130 -6.56 -6.25 -7.22
C ILE A 130 -8.08 -6.03 -7.29
N PHE A 131 -8.77 -6.17 -6.16
CA PHE A 131 -10.21 -5.91 -6.12
C PHE A 131 -10.53 -4.42 -6.35
N LEU A 132 -9.76 -3.51 -5.76
CA LEU A 132 -9.96 -2.08 -5.97
C LEU A 132 -9.68 -1.66 -7.41
N ILE A 133 -8.62 -2.17 -8.04
CA ILE A 133 -8.33 -1.84 -9.44
C ILE A 133 -9.41 -2.40 -10.38
N TYR A 134 -9.99 -3.57 -10.07
CA TYR A 134 -11.17 -4.08 -10.77
C TYR A 134 -12.32 -3.06 -10.73
N LYS A 135 -12.62 -2.53 -9.53
CA LYS A 135 -13.69 -1.53 -9.34
C LYS A 135 -13.41 -0.24 -10.12
N ILE A 136 -12.21 0.30 -9.99
CA ILE A 136 -11.76 1.51 -10.71
C ILE A 136 -11.89 1.29 -12.23
N GLY A 137 -11.37 0.17 -12.74
CA GLY A 137 -11.44 -0.16 -14.16
C GLY A 137 -12.86 -0.35 -14.69
N CYS A 138 -13.77 -0.92 -13.89
CA CYS A 138 -15.18 -1.04 -14.25
C CYS A 138 -15.83 0.33 -14.47
N GLU A 139 -15.49 1.30 -13.63
CA GLU A 139 -16.07 2.63 -13.67
C GLU A 139 -15.48 3.49 -14.78
N PHE A 140 -14.15 3.48 -14.94
CA PHE A 140 -13.48 4.22 -16.03
C PHE A 140 -13.84 3.67 -17.41
N GLY A 141 -13.80 2.35 -17.56
CA GLY A 141 -14.08 1.68 -18.82
C GLY A 141 -15.57 1.56 -19.16
N LYS A 142 -16.47 2.04 -18.29
CA LYS A 142 -17.93 1.84 -18.37
C LYS A 142 -18.32 0.38 -18.65
N GLY A 143 -17.57 -0.56 -18.08
CA GLY A 143 -17.70 -1.98 -18.42
C GLY A 143 -16.84 -2.90 -17.58
N LYS A 144 -17.40 -4.06 -17.22
CA LYS A 144 -16.74 -5.05 -16.36
C LYS A 144 -15.49 -5.69 -17.01
N SER A 145 -15.43 -5.75 -18.34
CA SER A 145 -14.28 -6.30 -19.06
C SER A 145 -13.00 -5.51 -18.81
N VAL A 146 -13.08 -4.17 -18.82
CA VAL A 146 -11.92 -3.31 -18.53
C VAL A 146 -11.45 -3.51 -17.09
N GLY A 147 -12.39 -3.61 -16.15
CA GLY A 147 -12.07 -3.96 -14.76
C GLY A 147 -11.38 -5.32 -14.64
N LEU A 148 -11.88 -6.36 -15.32
CA LEU A 148 -11.27 -7.70 -15.27
C LEU A 148 -9.86 -7.70 -15.87
N ILE A 149 -9.63 -7.00 -16.98
CA ILE A 149 -8.31 -6.88 -17.59
C ILE A 149 -7.35 -6.13 -16.66
N ALA A 150 -7.77 -5.00 -16.08
CA ALA A 150 -6.96 -4.23 -15.13
C ALA A 150 -6.61 -5.06 -13.88
N ALA A 151 -7.57 -5.82 -13.36
CA ALA A 151 -7.37 -6.72 -12.24
C ALA A 151 -6.38 -7.84 -12.58
N LEU A 152 -6.51 -8.45 -13.76
CA LEU A 152 -5.58 -9.48 -14.22
C LEU A 152 -4.17 -8.92 -14.37
N MET A 153 -4.02 -7.74 -14.98
CA MET A 153 -2.72 -7.07 -15.14
C MET A 153 -2.04 -6.82 -13.78
N LEU A 154 -2.77 -6.34 -12.77
CA LEU A 154 -2.20 -6.14 -11.43
C LEU A 154 -1.96 -7.46 -10.69
N ALA A 155 -2.80 -8.47 -10.91
CA ALA A 155 -2.65 -9.79 -10.29
C ALA A 155 -1.33 -10.45 -10.67
N VAL A 156 -0.93 -10.34 -11.95
CA VAL A 156 0.28 -10.96 -12.51
C VAL A 156 1.46 -10.01 -12.66
N SER A 157 1.31 -8.73 -12.30
CA SER A 157 2.39 -7.72 -12.33
C SER A 157 3.57 -8.16 -11.47
N PRO A 158 4.77 -8.39 -12.04
CA PRO A 158 5.92 -8.86 -11.28
C PRO A 158 6.33 -7.88 -10.16
N ALA A 159 6.30 -6.56 -10.40
CA ALA A 159 6.63 -5.60 -9.36
C ALA A 159 5.60 -5.62 -8.22
N SER A 160 4.30 -5.70 -8.55
CA SER A 160 3.26 -5.77 -7.52
C SER A 160 3.34 -7.06 -6.71
N VAL A 161 3.58 -8.19 -7.37
CA VAL A 161 3.76 -9.49 -6.72
C VAL A 161 4.98 -9.44 -5.80
N TYR A 162 6.15 -9.02 -6.30
CA TYR A 162 7.38 -8.92 -5.51
C TYR A 162 7.22 -8.03 -4.26
N ASN A 163 6.69 -6.82 -4.42
CA ASN A 163 6.48 -5.91 -3.28
C ASN A 163 5.43 -6.42 -2.28
N SER A 164 4.53 -7.32 -2.70
CA SER A 164 3.55 -7.95 -1.81
C SER A 164 4.16 -9.03 -0.90
N HIS A 165 5.36 -9.52 -1.20
CA HIS A 165 6.07 -10.51 -0.39
C HIS A 165 6.90 -9.89 0.74
N LEU A 166 7.07 -8.56 0.73
CA LEU A 166 8.00 -7.86 1.60
C LEU A 166 7.27 -7.15 2.75
N ILE A 167 7.83 -7.16 3.96
CA ILE A 167 7.37 -6.28 5.05
C ILE A 167 7.84 -4.85 4.78
N ARG A 168 7.17 -4.18 3.84
CA ARG A 168 7.44 -2.81 3.40
C ARG A 168 6.13 -2.02 3.30
N PRO A 169 6.19 -0.68 3.46
CA PRO A 169 4.98 0.14 3.47
C PRO A 169 4.35 0.30 2.09
N ASP A 170 5.09 0.01 1.01
CA ASP A 170 4.73 0.29 -0.38
C ASP A 170 3.39 -0.31 -0.80
N THR A 171 3.18 -1.61 -0.55
CA THR A 171 1.94 -2.29 -0.96
C THR A 171 0.71 -1.76 -0.21
N MET A 172 0.86 -1.44 1.09
CA MET A 172 -0.20 -0.81 1.88
C MET A 172 -0.49 0.62 1.41
N ALA A 173 0.57 1.40 1.13
CA ALA A 173 0.47 2.75 0.59
C ALA A 173 -0.29 2.76 -0.74
N VAL A 174 0.02 1.83 -1.66
CA VAL A 174 -0.67 1.68 -2.94
C VAL A 174 -2.15 1.34 -2.72
N PHE A 175 -2.48 0.42 -1.81
CA PHE A 175 -3.88 0.09 -1.51
C PHE A 175 -4.67 1.34 -1.08
N PHE A 176 -4.18 2.09 -0.10
CA PHE A 176 -4.88 3.29 0.38
C PHE A 176 -4.90 4.41 -0.67
N ALA A 177 -3.87 4.51 -1.51
CA ALA A 177 -3.87 5.41 -2.67
C ALA A 177 -4.95 5.01 -3.69
N LEU A 178 -5.16 3.71 -3.94
CA LEU A 178 -6.26 3.22 -4.79
C LEU A 178 -7.63 3.52 -4.17
N VAL A 179 -7.79 3.41 -2.85
CA VAL A 179 -9.01 3.88 -2.15
C VAL A 179 -9.24 5.36 -2.43
N SER A 180 -8.20 6.19 -2.25
CA SER A 180 -8.27 7.63 -2.52
C SER A 180 -8.68 7.91 -3.96
N PHE A 181 -8.03 7.24 -4.92
CA PHE A 181 -8.28 7.39 -6.34
C PHE A 181 -9.69 6.94 -6.74
N PHE A 182 -10.17 5.82 -6.19
CA PHE A 182 -11.53 5.34 -6.43
C PHE A 182 -12.58 6.38 -6.02
N PHE A 183 -12.42 6.99 -4.85
CA PHE A 183 -13.33 8.06 -4.42
C PHE A 183 -13.10 9.40 -5.13
N ALA A 184 -11.88 9.69 -5.57
CA ALA A 184 -11.61 10.83 -6.45
C ALA A 184 -12.39 10.68 -7.76
N GLN A 185 -12.46 9.49 -8.34
CA GLN A 185 -13.31 9.23 -9.49
C GLN A 185 -14.79 9.45 -9.17
N LYS A 186 -15.28 9.01 -8.00
CA LYS A 186 -16.67 9.26 -7.58
C LYS A 186 -17.03 10.73 -7.49
N ILE A 187 -16.07 11.62 -7.25
CA ILE A 187 -16.30 13.07 -7.25
C ILE A 187 -16.71 13.57 -8.64
N LEU A 188 -16.18 12.98 -9.72
CA LEU A 188 -16.55 13.36 -11.09
C LEU A 188 -18.01 13.04 -11.40
N ASP A 189 -18.52 11.93 -10.88
CA ASP A 189 -19.92 11.54 -11.09
C ASP A 189 -20.85 12.28 -10.12
N ASP A 190 -20.56 12.19 -8.83
CA ASP A 190 -21.39 12.66 -7.72
C ASP A 190 -20.51 13.41 -6.69
N PRO A 191 -20.35 14.75 -6.82
CA PRO A 191 -19.42 15.53 -6.00
C PRO A 191 -20.00 15.84 -4.61
N ARG A 192 -20.42 14.81 -3.87
CA ARG A 192 -20.90 14.92 -2.48
C ARG A 192 -19.74 14.99 -1.50
N PRO A 193 -19.89 15.72 -0.38
CA PRO A 193 -18.88 15.77 0.70
C PRO A 193 -18.37 14.40 1.14
N ARG A 194 -19.25 13.39 1.18
CA ARG A 194 -18.88 12.01 1.52
C ARG A 194 -17.74 11.46 0.63
N ASN A 195 -17.77 11.71 -0.68
CA ASN A 195 -16.74 11.20 -1.59
C ASN A 195 -15.41 11.93 -1.39
N TYR A 196 -15.44 13.23 -1.07
CA TYR A 196 -14.25 13.97 -0.65
C TYR A 196 -13.67 13.44 0.65
N VAL A 197 -14.50 13.15 1.66
CA VAL A 197 -14.06 12.58 2.94
C VAL A 197 -13.36 11.24 2.71
N TRP A 198 -13.97 10.31 1.96
CA TRP A 198 -13.34 9.02 1.71
C TRP A 198 -12.08 9.10 0.85
N ALA A 199 -12.05 10.02 -0.14
CA ALA A 199 -10.84 10.30 -0.91
C ALA A 199 -9.71 10.83 0.00
N GLY A 200 -10.05 11.74 0.91
CA GLY A 200 -9.15 12.28 1.93
C GLY A 200 -8.64 11.22 2.89
N ILE A 201 -9.52 10.38 3.44
CA ILE A 201 -9.16 9.24 4.31
C ILE A 201 -8.13 8.34 3.61
N GLY A 202 -8.37 7.96 2.35
CA GLY A 202 -7.42 7.17 1.58
C GLY A 202 -6.06 7.87 1.41
N ALA A 203 -6.07 9.16 1.10
CA ALA A 203 -4.84 9.94 0.93
C ALA A 203 -4.03 10.08 2.23
N GLY A 204 -4.71 10.33 3.35
CA GLY A 204 -4.09 10.44 4.66
C GLY A 204 -3.51 9.10 5.14
N LEU A 205 -4.24 8.00 4.97
CA LEU A 205 -3.74 6.66 5.30
C LEU A 205 -2.58 6.24 4.38
N ALA A 206 -2.63 6.56 3.08
CA ALA A 206 -1.51 6.31 2.17
C ALA A 206 -0.26 7.09 2.60
N THR A 207 -0.44 8.37 2.99
CA THR A 207 0.63 9.20 3.54
C THR A 207 1.17 8.64 4.85
N ALA A 208 0.29 8.09 5.70
CA ALA A 208 0.67 7.43 6.95
C ALA A 208 1.40 6.09 6.74
N CYS A 209 1.40 5.54 5.53
CA CYS A 209 2.30 4.44 5.13
C CYS A 209 3.63 4.98 4.59
N LYS A 210 3.61 6.01 3.73
CA LYS A 210 4.82 6.55 3.10
C LYS A 210 4.70 8.05 2.82
N TYR A 211 5.69 8.84 3.22
CA TYR A 211 5.65 10.31 3.16
C TYR A 211 5.57 10.90 1.75
N ASN A 212 5.85 10.13 0.69
CA ASN A 212 5.71 10.58 -0.70
C ASN A 212 4.29 10.39 -1.27
N MET A 213 3.39 9.72 -0.54
CA MET A 213 2.00 9.51 -0.99
C MET A 213 1.05 10.72 -0.92
N PRO A 214 1.34 11.88 -0.29
CA PRO A 214 0.51 13.08 -0.45
C PRO A 214 0.28 13.48 -1.91
N LEU A 215 1.16 13.04 -2.83
CA LEU A 215 1.01 13.20 -4.27
C LEU A 215 -0.33 12.67 -4.82
N ILE A 216 -0.96 11.68 -4.17
CA ILE A 216 -2.29 11.20 -4.59
C ILE A 216 -3.37 12.28 -4.46
N GLY A 217 -3.14 13.31 -3.63
CA GLY A 217 -3.99 14.50 -3.55
C GLY A 217 -4.15 15.21 -4.89
N ALA A 218 -3.18 15.10 -5.81
CA ALA A 218 -3.29 15.62 -7.17
C ALA A 218 -4.46 14.99 -7.93
N ALA A 219 -4.79 13.71 -7.72
CA ALA A 219 -5.94 13.07 -8.33
C ALA A 219 -7.27 13.63 -7.79
N ILE A 220 -7.33 13.96 -6.49
CA ILE A 220 -8.49 14.60 -5.86
C ILE A 220 -8.68 16.01 -6.44
N LEU A 221 -7.59 16.78 -6.54
CA LEU A 221 -7.59 18.12 -7.12
C LEU A 221 -8.01 18.06 -8.60
N ALA A 222 -7.43 17.14 -9.37
CA ALA A 222 -7.80 16.94 -10.77
C ALA A 222 -9.28 16.61 -10.91
N ALA A 223 -9.82 15.66 -10.15
CA ALA A 223 -11.23 15.32 -10.17
C ALA A 223 -12.13 16.52 -9.81
N HIS A 224 -11.75 17.29 -8.79
CA HIS A 224 -12.48 18.48 -8.35
C HIS A 224 -12.54 19.55 -9.44
N PHE A 225 -11.40 19.91 -10.02
CA PHE A 225 -11.32 20.96 -11.03
C PHE A 225 -11.82 20.51 -12.41
N LEU A 226 -11.72 19.23 -12.76
CA LEU A 226 -12.37 18.68 -13.95
C LEU A 226 -13.90 18.75 -13.83
N LYS A 227 -14.45 18.53 -12.63
CA LYS A 227 -15.91 18.61 -12.41
C LYS A 227 -16.44 20.04 -12.41
N PHE A 228 -15.72 20.98 -11.80
CA PHE A 228 -16.23 22.34 -11.54
C PHE A 228 -15.53 23.46 -12.30
N GLY A 229 -14.45 23.17 -13.03
CA GLY A 229 -13.62 24.17 -13.68
C GLY A 229 -13.15 25.25 -12.70
N ARG A 230 -13.15 26.51 -13.15
CA ARG A 230 -12.77 27.65 -12.30
C ARG A 230 -13.71 27.89 -11.12
N ALA A 231 -14.95 27.38 -11.15
CA ALA A 231 -15.86 27.51 -10.01
C ALA A 231 -15.38 26.68 -8.80
N GLY A 232 -14.49 25.69 -9.00
CA GLY A 232 -13.90 24.87 -7.94
C GLY A 232 -13.25 25.69 -6.82
N TRP A 233 -12.66 26.85 -7.13
CA TRP A 233 -12.06 27.73 -6.12
C TRP A 233 -13.05 28.23 -5.04
N ARG A 234 -14.36 28.20 -5.33
CA ARG A 234 -15.43 28.59 -4.38
C ARG A 234 -16.10 27.40 -3.69
N ARG A 235 -15.70 26.18 -4.04
CA ARG A 235 -16.34 24.95 -3.58
C ARG A 235 -15.67 24.46 -2.31
N LYS A 236 -16.42 24.48 -1.20
CA LYS A 236 -15.91 24.07 0.11
C LYS A 236 -15.64 22.57 0.24
N GLU A 237 -16.13 21.77 -0.70
CA GLU A 237 -16.05 20.31 -0.62
C GLU A 237 -14.61 19.80 -0.58
N ILE A 238 -13.68 20.50 -1.23
CA ILE A 238 -12.26 20.14 -1.23
C ILE A 238 -11.66 20.16 0.18
N TYR A 239 -12.13 21.04 1.06
CA TYR A 239 -11.66 21.12 2.45
C TYR A 239 -12.05 19.89 3.27
N PHE A 240 -13.11 19.17 2.90
CA PHE A 240 -13.43 17.90 3.56
C PHE A 240 -12.40 16.82 3.23
N ALA A 241 -11.86 16.81 2.01
CA ALA A 241 -10.77 15.89 1.66
C ALA A 241 -9.47 16.24 2.40
N ILE A 242 -9.12 17.53 2.46
CA ILE A 242 -7.93 18.02 3.18
C ILE A 242 -8.05 17.70 4.67
N GLY A 243 -9.19 18.06 5.29
CA GLY A 243 -9.43 17.82 6.71
C GLY A 243 -9.43 16.34 7.07
N ALA A 244 -10.11 15.50 6.28
CA ALA A 244 -10.11 14.05 6.52
C ALA A 244 -8.73 13.41 6.29
N GLY A 245 -7.98 13.87 5.29
CA GLY A 245 -6.61 13.41 5.03
C GLY A 245 -5.65 13.78 6.15
N ALA A 246 -5.68 15.03 6.61
CA ALA A 246 -4.87 15.47 7.75
C ALA A 246 -5.25 14.72 9.03
N LEU A 247 -6.55 14.59 9.33
CA LEU A 247 -7.03 13.87 10.50
C LEU A 247 -6.56 12.42 10.50
N THR A 248 -6.71 11.71 9.37
CA THR A 248 -6.30 10.30 9.29
C THR A 248 -4.79 10.13 9.32
N LEU A 249 -4.02 11.01 8.69
CA LEU A 249 -2.56 11.01 8.79
C LEU A 249 -2.11 11.13 10.25
N PHE A 250 -2.59 12.15 10.97
CA PHE A 250 -2.17 12.41 12.33
C PHE A 250 -2.76 11.41 13.33
N ALA A 251 -3.93 10.82 13.06
CA ALA A 251 -4.46 9.72 13.86
C ALA A 251 -3.65 8.42 13.66
N ALA A 252 -3.22 8.12 12.43
CA ALA A 252 -2.46 6.93 12.08
C ALA A 252 -0.94 7.08 12.31
N SER A 253 -0.45 8.30 12.51
CA SER A 253 0.96 8.62 12.75
C SER A 253 1.08 9.82 13.72
N PRO A 254 0.60 9.68 14.96
CA PRO A 254 0.49 10.80 15.89
C PRO A 254 1.85 11.36 16.31
N TYR A 255 2.90 10.54 16.30
CA TYR A 255 4.25 10.95 16.68
C TYR A 255 4.94 11.89 15.69
N ILE A 256 4.36 12.10 14.50
CA ILE A 256 4.73 13.23 13.63
C ILE A 256 4.55 14.55 14.38
N LEU A 257 3.48 14.66 15.19
CA LEU A 257 3.17 15.85 15.98
C LEU A 257 3.69 15.75 17.41
N LEU A 258 3.53 14.58 18.05
CA LEU A 258 3.88 14.39 19.46
C LEU A 258 5.40 14.36 19.70
N ASP A 259 6.19 13.98 18.69
CA ASP A 259 7.67 13.95 18.75
C ASP A 259 8.25 14.68 17.54
N LEU A 260 7.81 15.94 17.36
CA LEU A 260 8.19 16.79 16.22
C LEU A 260 9.72 16.94 16.05
N PRO A 261 10.53 17.12 17.11
CA PRO A 261 11.99 17.20 16.96
C PRO A 261 12.58 15.94 16.31
N ARG A 262 12.13 14.75 16.75
CA ARG A 262 12.55 13.48 16.15
C ARG A 262 12.06 13.35 14.72
N PHE A 263 10.80 13.71 14.45
CA PHE A 263 10.27 13.68 13.08
C PHE A 263 11.12 14.52 12.14
N VAL A 264 11.43 15.77 12.50
CA VAL A 264 12.23 16.68 11.67
C VAL A 264 13.64 16.12 11.44
N HIS A 265 14.25 15.55 12.48
CA HIS A 265 15.57 14.91 12.38
C HIS A 265 15.54 13.70 11.41
N ASP A 266 14.66 12.74 11.66
CA ASP A 266 14.59 11.47 10.95
C ASP A 266 14.12 11.66 9.50
N PHE A 267 13.10 12.48 9.28
CA PHE A 267 12.62 12.82 7.93
C PHE A 267 13.63 13.69 7.17
N GLY A 268 14.28 14.63 7.86
CA GLY A 268 15.34 15.45 7.28
C GLY A 268 16.54 14.62 6.83
N PHE A 269 16.91 13.61 7.61
CA PHE A 269 17.93 12.63 7.22
C PHE A 269 17.55 11.90 5.93
N GLU A 270 16.30 11.43 5.80
CA GLU A 270 15.83 10.76 4.57
C GLU A 270 15.87 11.68 3.35
N ILE A 271 15.48 12.95 3.49
CA ILE A 271 15.58 13.94 2.41
C ILE A 271 17.04 14.13 2.00
N TYR A 272 17.93 14.34 2.98
CA TYR A 272 19.35 14.54 2.72
C TYR A 272 19.97 13.32 2.05
N ALA A 273 19.72 12.12 2.59
CA ALA A 273 20.24 10.87 2.08
C ALA A 273 19.77 10.64 0.63
N GLN A 274 18.48 10.80 0.34
CA GLN A 274 17.97 10.64 -1.03
C GLN A 274 18.46 11.74 -1.99
N GLY A 275 18.68 12.96 -1.51
CA GLY A 275 19.17 14.09 -2.30
C GLY A 275 20.67 14.08 -2.58
N ALA A 276 21.48 13.58 -1.64
CA ALA A 276 22.93 13.46 -1.77
C ALA A 276 23.35 12.34 -2.75
N GLY A 277 22.43 11.44 -3.07
CA GLY A 277 22.70 10.24 -3.86
C GLY A 277 23.35 9.15 -3.02
N HIS A 278 23.15 7.90 -3.45
CA HIS A 278 23.79 6.73 -2.85
C HIS A 278 24.47 5.92 -3.93
N ALA A 279 25.52 5.20 -3.55
CA ALA A 279 26.17 4.23 -4.43
C ALA A 279 25.13 3.20 -4.92
N GLY A 280 25.02 3.01 -6.23
CA GLY A 280 23.99 2.17 -6.87
C GLY A 280 22.70 2.89 -7.26
N PHE A 281 22.56 4.18 -6.96
CA PHE A 281 21.44 5.04 -7.38
C PHE A 281 21.90 6.20 -8.27
N GLU A 282 23.07 6.08 -8.90
CA GLU A 282 23.58 7.05 -9.85
C GLU A 282 22.85 6.97 -11.21
N GLY A 283 22.75 8.10 -11.89
CA GLY A 283 22.21 8.18 -13.25
C GLY A 283 20.91 8.96 -13.35
N ASN A 284 20.26 8.87 -14.51
CA ASN A 284 19.03 9.60 -14.77
C ASN A 284 17.81 8.78 -14.35
N THR A 285 17.03 9.35 -13.44
CA THR A 285 15.83 8.76 -12.86
C THR A 285 14.78 8.38 -13.92
N ILE A 286 14.57 9.21 -14.96
CA ILE A 286 13.49 9.00 -15.93
C ILE A 286 13.77 7.79 -16.84
N PRO A 287 14.92 7.68 -17.53
CA PRO A 287 15.28 6.49 -18.29
C PRO A 287 15.31 5.23 -17.43
N TRP A 288 15.74 5.34 -16.16
CA TRP A 288 15.74 4.19 -15.24
C TRP A 288 14.32 3.67 -15.01
N TYR A 289 13.36 4.54 -14.66
CA TYR A 289 11.97 4.12 -14.44
C TYR A 289 11.29 3.61 -15.72
N LEU A 290 11.57 4.21 -16.88
CA LEU A 290 11.05 3.72 -18.16
C LEU A 290 11.61 2.35 -18.50
N ASN A 291 12.91 2.15 -18.30
CA ASN A 291 13.55 0.85 -18.50
C ASN A 291 12.98 -0.19 -17.54
N PHE A 292 12.91 0.12 -16.24
CA PHE A 292 12.32 -0.74 -15.22
C PHE A 292 10.89 -1.15 -15.57
N LEU A 293 10.06 -0.19 -16.00
CA LEU A 293 8.68 -0.46 -16.38
C LEU A 293 8.60 -1.43 -17.57
N ILE A 294 9.44 -1.23 -18.60
CA ILE A 294 9.44 -2.08 -19.79
C ILE A 294 10.02 -3.47 -19.49
N THR A 295 11.12 -3.56 -18.72
CA THR A 295 11.80 -4.83 -18.46
C THR A 295 11.11 -5.67 -17.40
N THR A 296 10.45 -5.03 -16.42
CA THR A 296 9.80 -5.73 -15.30
C THR A 296 8.35 -6.04 -15.59
N GLU A 297 7.57 -5.09 -16.12
CA GLU A 297 6.16 -5.32 -16.43
C GLU A 297 5.94 -5.86 -17.86
N GLY A 298 6.94 -5.74 -18.74
CA GLY A 298 6.89 -6.29 -20.09
C GLY A 298 5.74 -5.75 -20.92
N LEU A 299 4.94 -6.66 -21.47
CA LEU A 299 3.81 -6.33 -22.34
C LEU A 299 2.69 -5.54 -21.64
N ILE A 300 2.60 -5.63 -20.30
CA ILE A 300 1.60 -4.91 -19.49
C ILE A 300 1.80 -3.40 -19.66
N ALA A 301 3.05 -2.94 -19.58
CA ALA A 301 3.40 -1.53 -19.75
C ALA A 301 3.05 -1.01 -21.14
N ILE A 302 3.38 -1.80 -22.18
CA ILE A 302 3.11 -1.44 -23.58
C ILE A 302 1.60 -1.34 -23.82
N ALA A 303 0.82 -2.32 -23.36
CA ALA A 303 -0.63 -2.31 -23.49
C ALA A 303 -1.27 -1.10 -22.79
N ALA A 304 -0.80 -0.76 -21.59
CA ALA A 304 -1.27 0.41 -20.85
C ALA A 304 -0.98 1.73 -21.59
N LEU A 305 0.23 1.89 -22.14
CA LEU A 305 0.62 3.08 -22.91
C LEU A 305 -0.20 3.24 -24.18
N ILE A 306 -0.44 2.15 -24.92
CA ILE A 306 -1.29 2.16 -26.12
C ILE A 306 -2.71 2.61 -25.76
N GLN A 307 -3.26 2.10 -24.66
CA GLN A 307 -4.60 2.46 -24.23
C GLN A 307 -4.68 3.93 -23.77
N ALA A 308 -3.68 4.42 -23.04
CA ALA A 308 -3.60 5.83 -22.66
C ALA A 308 -3.55 6.76 -23.89
N ALA A 309 -2.73 6.41 -24.89
CA ALA A 309 -2.65 7.17 -26.13
C ALA A 309 -3.96 7.17 -26.92
N ARG A 310 -4.73 6.08 -26.89
CA ARG A 310 -6.06 6.01 -27.51
C ARG A 310 -7.06 6.94 -26.82
N ILE A 311 -7.03 7.01 -25.49
CA ILE A 311 -7.93 7.87 -24.72
C ILE A 311 -7.64 9.35 -24.98
N VAL A 312 -6.37 9.76 -25.07
CA VAL A 312 -6.01 11.16 -25.35
C VAL A 312 -6.43 11.62 -26.74
N ARG A 313 -6.56 10.68 -27.69
CA ARG A 313 -6.95 10.98 -29.08
C ARG A 313 -8.47 10.96 -29.32
N ALA A 314 -9.25 10.45 -28.37
CA ALA A 314 -10.70 10.32 -28.46
C ALA A 314 -11.40 11.50 -27.77
#